data_AF-A0A9X8H2L1-F1
#
_entry.id   AF-A0A9X8H2L1-F1
#
_cell.length_a   1.000
_cell.length_b   1.000
_cell.length_c   1.000
_cell.angle_alpha   90.00
_cell.angle_beta   90.00
_cell.angle_gamma   90.00
#
_symmetry.space_group_name_H-M   'P 1'
#
loop_
_entity.id
_entity.type
_entity.pdbx_description
1 polymer ?
#
loop_
_entity_poly.entity_id
_entity_poly.type
_entity_poly.pdbx_seq_one_letter_code
_entity_poly.pdbx_strand_id
1 'polypeptide(L)'
;MDSDSTVTGFSVVKSPRGDHAKLLASPHPLDNANVLSKAIFGWANALLRDGNQRQLGPDDMWPLQDSNKAATLASNYVSVYATHGKSLLRTFFAIYWVKLIVIAVMQLFTAACDLYGPAYVLQKVVRAVQQPVFDPTATSLLVLSLYGIQVVSAFVKAHMKFMNDVIGFQFGSSLRSMLFEKALKLNAKSKKEKSAGDIANLFSTDVNSVMEFATNMNLIWIVPVQIGIVMYLLYVLVGWAIFVGLAVVFVILVINAVVAIMLGKEQDILFQAKDNRMKVVNEVFGAIQIVKFNAWEEKFLDKLIELRLAEVVSIWKYMRYYLVLMMFMFTTPVLVTITIFATFTLWMQLSLTVEIVFSTLALFKSLQDALFGLPVIIMSTAQCFVSVKRINAVLLMDEFDPSDVQTPASNAALKAKYALDRTVLAIDQGSFGWHTLSDNTDSASKSNKNVAESSADEDNATTVLFSEVNLTIQQGQFVVLHGAVGQGKSSLCAALL
;
A
#
# COMPACT_ATOMS: atom_id res chain seq x y z
N MET A 1 33.87 -40.78 37.74
CA MET A 1 33.82 -39.45 38.34
C MET A 1 34.27 -38.50 37.26
N ASP A 2 33.33 -37.83 36.62
CA ASP A 2 33.50 -36.45 36.15
C ASP A 2 32.10 -35.95 35.84
N SER A 3 31.65 -35.04 36.71
CA SER A 3 30.34 -34.43 36.71
C SER A 3 30.31 -33.33 35.66
N ASP A 4 29.57 -33.54 34.58
CA ASP A 4 29.15 -32.46 33.68
C ASP A 4 28.16 -31.56 34.45
N SER A 5 28.72 -30.57 35.15
CA SER A 5 27.95 -29.47 35.71
C SER A 5 27.37 -28.67 34.56
N THR A 6 26.07 -28.80 34.34
CA THR A 6 25.25 -27.91 33.52
C THR A 6 25.25 -26.51 34.16
N VAL A 7 26.31 -25.75 33.89
CA VAL A 7 26.37 -24.34 34.23
C VAL A 7 25.36 -23.63 33.33
N THR A 8 24.23 -23.24 33.93
CA THR A 8 23.28 -22.32 33.30
C THR A 8 24.00 -20.98 33.10
N GLY A 9 24.49 -20.77 31.88
CA GLY A 9 25.11 -19.51 31.48
C GLY A 9 24.05 -18.41 31.39
N PHE A 10 24.01 -17.52 32.38
CA PHE A 10 23.26 -16.27 32.25
C PHE A 10 24.10 -15.30 31.42
N SER A 11 23.77 -15.19 30.13
CA SER A 11 24.20 -14.02 29.36
C SER A 11 23.32 -12.84 29.78
N VAL A 12 23.95 -11.76 30.25
CA VAL A 12 23.27 -10.47 30.37
C VAL A 12 22.98 -10.03 28.94
N VAL A 13 21.76 -10.29 28.46
CA VAL A 13 21.26 -9.67 27.25
C VAL A 13 21.21 -8.17 27.53
N LYS A 14 22.21 -7.43 27.05
CA LYS A 14 22.17 -5.96 27.08
C LYS A 14 20.83 -5.55 26.47
N SER A 15 20.08 -4.73 27.19
CA SER A 15 18.91 -4.04 26.63
C SER A 15 19.31 -3.44 25.27
N PRO A 16 18.51 -3.60 24.20
CA PRO A 16 18.80 -3.04 22.87
C PRO A 16 19.03 -1.52 22.90
N ARG A 17 18.63 -0.86 23.99
CA ARG A 17 18.65 0.59 24.15
C ARG A 17 20.04 1.19 24.44
N GLY A 18 21.07 0.37 24.66
CA GLY A 18 22.38 0.82 25.18
C GLY A 18 23.19 1.74 24.27
N ASP A 19 23.10 1.58 22.94
CA ASP A 19 23.91 2.35 21.97
C ASP A 19 23.09 3.13 20.92
N HIS A 20 21.74 3.12 20.99
CA HIS A 20 20.88 3.89 20.08
C HIS A 20 21.12 5.40 20.12
N ALA A 21 21.60 5.94 21.24
CA ALA A 21 21.94 7.37 21.33
C ALA A 21 23.11 7.76 20.41
N LYS A 22 24.07 6.86 20.14
CA LYS A 22 25.16 7.11 19.18
C LYS A 22 24.68 6.97 17.73
N LEU A 23 23.75 6.05 17.48
CA LEU A 23 23.13 5.84 16.16
C LEU A 23 22.24 6.99 15.72
N LEU A 24 21.52 7.62 16.66
CA LEU A 24 20.71 8.81 16.39
C LEU A 24 21.57 10.07 16.18
N ALA A 25 22.85 10.04 16.57
CA ALA A 25 23.75 11.18 16.50
C ALA A 25 24.57 11.23 15.20
N SER A 26 24.69 10.12 14.45
CA SER A 26 25.42 10.12 13.18
C SER A 26 24.55 10.71 12.06
N PRO A 27 25.02 11.69 11.28
CA PRO A 27 24.26 12.23 10.17
C PRO A 27 24.06 11.18 9.08
N HIS A 28 22.94 11.23 8.37
CA HIS A 28 22.67 10.32 7.26
C HIS A 28 23.73 10.55 6.16
N PRO A 29 24.35 9.49 5.59
CA PRO A 29 25.46 9.64 4.64
C PRO A 29 25.09 10.41 3.37
N LEU A 30 23.81 10.41 2.99
CA LEU A 30 23.30 11.20 1.86
C LEU A 30 23.46 12.71 2.09
N ASP A 31 23.40 13.21 3.33
CA ASP A 31 23.50 14.64 3.61
C ASP A 31 24.91 15.16 3.31
N ASN A 32 25.92 14.41 3.74
CA ASN A 32 27.34 14.73 3.57
C ASN A 32 27.93 14.24 2.23
N ALA A 33 27.14 13.53 1.40
CA ALA A 33 27.62 13.01 0.13
C ALA A 33 27.82 14.12 -0.91
N ASN A 34 28.97 14.07 -1.60
CA ASN A 34 29.26 14.91 -2.75
C ASN A 34 28.29 14.63 -3.90
N VAL A 35 28.13 15.58 -4.83
CA VAL A 35 27.19 15.48 -5.97
C VAL A 35 27.41 14.19 -6.78
N LEU A 36 28.66 13.82 -7.04
CA LEU A 36 28.97 12.57 -7.74
C LEU A 36 28.50 11.34 -6.95
N SER A 37 28.76 11.29 -5.64
CA SER A 37 28.32 10.19 -4.77
C SER A 37 26.79 10.10 -4.67
N LYS A 38 26.08 11.24 -4.74
CA LYS A 38 24.61 11.29 -4.82
C LYS A 38 24.12 10.72 -6.16
N ALA A 39 24.74 11.15 -7.26
CA ALA A 39 24.44 10.72 -8.62
C ALA A 39 24.59 9.20 -8.82
N ILE A 40 25.68 8.59 -8.35
CA ILE A 40 25.90 7.14 -8.55
C ILE A 40 25.38 6.27 -7.40
N PHE A 41 24.60 6.84 -6.47
CA PHE A 41 24.19 6.18 -5.22
C PHE A 41 25.37 5.60 -4.41
N GLY A 42 26.57 6.17 -4.56
CA GLY A 42 27.80 5.66 -3.96
C GLY A 42 27.83 5.76 -2.42
N TRP A 43 26.98 6.60 -1.84
CA TRP A 43 26.79 6.71 -0.40
C TRP A 43 26.27 5.41 0.24
N ALA A 44 25.59 4.55 -0.54
CA ALA A 44 25.08 3.26 -0.07
C ALA A 44 26.17 2.15 -0.07
N ASN A 45 27.30 2.35 -0.76
CA ASN A 45 28.32 1.32 -0.94
C ASN A 45 28.94 0.84 0.37
N ALA A 46 29.05 1.71 1.38
CA ALA A 46 29.58 1.33 2.69
C ALA A 46 28.74 0.22 3.33
N LEU A 47 27.42 0.42 3.38
CA LEU A 47 26.48 -0.57 3.96
C LEU A 47 26.41 -1.84 3.12
N LEU A 48 26.45 -1.72 1.80
CA LEU A 48 26.48 -2.89 0.90
C LEU A 48 27.75 -3.74 1.11
N ARG A 49 28.90 -3.09 1.30
CA ARG A 49 30.16 -3.78 1.59
C ARG A 49 30.11 -4.50 2.93
N ASP A 50 29.60 -3.83 3.97
CA ASP A 50 29.49 -4.41 5.30
C ASP A 50 28.52 -5.60 5.30
N GLY A 51 27.39 -5.49 4.59
CA GLY A 51 26.42 -6.57 4.41
C GLY A 51 26.93 -7.75 3.59
N ASN A 52 27.93 -7.54 2.72
CA ASN A 52 28.61 -8.62 2.00
C ASN A 52 29.63 -9.36 2.87
N GLN A 53 30.17 -8.70 3.91
CA GLN A 53 31.18 -9.28 4.79
C GLN A 53 30.56 -9.94 6.03
N ARG A 54 29.44 -9.42 6.53
CA ARG A 54 28.74 -9.95 7.70
C ARG A 54 27.25 -9.65 7.64
N GLN A 55 26.47 -10.37 8.44
CA GLN A 55 25.06 -10.05 8.63
C GLN A 55 24.91 -8.66 9.28
N LEU A 56 24.03 -7.83 8.71
CA LEU A 56 23.72 -6.50 9.22
C LEU A 56 22.83 -6.59 10.45
N GLY A 57 23.16 -5.79 11.47
CA GLY A 57 22.35 -5.59 12.66
C GLY A 57 21.61 -4.25 12.64
N PRO A 58 20.69 -4.01 13.60
CA PRO A 58 20.01 -2.72 13.75
C PRO A 58 20.98 -1.54 13.94
N ASP A 59 22.15 -1.80 14.52
CA ASP A 59 23.18 -0.80 14.78
C ASP A 59 23.98 -0.40 13.53
N ASP A 60 23.77 -1.07 12.39
CA ASP A 60 24.41 -0.69 11.12
C ASP A 60 23.54 0.27 10.31
N MET A 61 22.30 0.49 10.73
CA MET A 61 21.33 1.30 10.02
C MET A 61 21.54 2.78 10.32
N TRP A 62 21.52 3.61 9.27
CA TRP A 62 21.60 5.06 9.42
C TRP A 62 20.26 5.63 9.92
N PRO A 63 20.31 6.70 10.75
CA PRO A 63 19.10 7.42 11.09
C PRO A 63 18.53 8.12 9.85
N LEU A 64 17.21 8.24 9.79
CA LEU A 64 16.53 8.96 8.73
C LEU A 64 16.93 10.44 8.71
N GLN A 65 17.06 11.02 7.52
CA GLN A 65 17.15 12.47 7.31
C GLN A 65 15.99 13.19 8.01
N ASP A 66 16.22 14.39 8.55
CA ASP A 66 15.20 15.15 9.28
C ASP A 66 13.93 15.44 8.46
N SER A 67 14.09 15.64 7.14
CA SER A 67 12.99 15.82 6.19
C SER A 67 12.12 14.56 6.01
N ASN A 68 12.65 13.39 6.36
CA ASN A 68 11.99 12.09 6.20
C ASN A 68 11.52 11.52 7.54
N LYS A 69 11.70 12.24 8.65
CA LYS A 69 11.20 11.83 9.97
C LYS A 69 9.68 12.00 10.05
N ALA A 70 9.03 11.04 10.70
CA ALA A 70 7.57 10.98 10.81
C ALA A 70 6.95 12.26 11.40
N ALA A 71 7.57 12.82 12.46
CA ALA A 71 7.07 14.03 13.12
C ALA A 71 7.02 15.24 12.16
N THR A 72 8.12 15.51 11.44
CA THR A 72 8.23 16.61 10.47
C THR A 72 7.25 16.43 9.31
N LEU A 73 7.15 15.21 8.79
CA LEU A 73 6.26 14.89 7.68
C LEU A 73 4.80 15.04 8.08
N ALA A 74 4.41 14.50 9.25
CA ALA A 74 3.05 14.57 9.75
C ALA A 74 2.63 16.01 10.08
N SER A 75 3.49 16.81 10.74
CA SER A 75 3.16 18.21 11.07
C SER A 75 2.91 19.04 9.82
N ASN A 76 3.78 18.88 8.80
CA ASN A 76 3.61 19.55 7.52
C ASN A 76 2.31 19.10 6.84
N TYR A 77 2.06 17.79 6.81
CA TYR A 77 0.86 17.24 6.16
C TYR A 77 -0.44 17.70 6.85
N VAL A 78 -0.50 17.67 8.18
CA VAL A 78 -1.66 18.09 8.97
C VAL A 78 -1.97 19.57 8.74
N SER A 79 -0.94 20.44 8.70
CA SER A 79 -1.13 21.88 8.46
C SER A 79 -1.78 22.18 7.10
N VAL A 80 -1.38 21.47 6.04
CA VAL A 80 -1.96 21.61 4.70
C VAL A 80 -3.31 20.92 4.61
N TYR A 81 -3.50 19.79 5.32
CA TYR A 81 -4.78 19.06 5.37
C TYR A 81 -5.91 19.90 5.96
N ALA A 82 -5.61 20.68 7.00
CA ALA A 82 -6.57 21.60 7.61
C ALA A 82 -7.01 22.73 6.65
N THR A 83 -6.10 23.25 5.84
CA THR A 83 -6.40 24.34 4.89
C THR A 83 -7.10 23.86 3.61
N HIS A 84 -6.90 22.61 3.21
CA HIS A 84 -7.43 22.03 1.96
C HIS A 84 -8.69 21.19 2.15
N GLY A 85 -9.58 21.61 3.05
CA GLY A 85 -10.92 21.00 3.23
C GLY A 85 -10.90 19.55 3.71
N LYS A 86 -9.86 19.15 4.47
CA LYS A 86 -9.74 17.80 5.05
C LYS A 86 -9.86 16.69 4.00
N SER A 87 -9.18 16.88 2.85
CA SER A 87 -9.08 15.88 1.78
C SER A 87 -7.64 15.41 1.63
N LEU A 88 -7.41 14.11 1.81
CA LEU A 88 -6.06 13.53 1.73
C LEU A 88 -5.42 13.76 0.36
N LEU A 89 -6.09 13.39 -0.74
CA LEU A 89 -5.47 13.53 -2.07
C LEU A 89 -5.20 14.98 -2.47
N ARG A 90 -6.11 15.92 -2.14
CA ARG A 90 -5.87 17.35 -2.42
C ARG A 90 -4.65 17.86 -1.68
N THR A 91 -4.48 17.46 -0.43
CA THR A 91 -3.32 17.79 0.40
C THR A 91 -2.03 17.21 -0.18
N PHE A 92 -2.08 15.94 -0.60
CA PHE A 92 -0.96 15.28 -1.27
C PHE A 92 -0.50 16.04 -2.51
N PHE A 93 -1.43 16.41 -3.41
CA PHE A 93 -1.08 17.19 -4.60
C PHE A 93 -0.52 18.57 -4.23
N ALA A 94 -1.11 19.27 -3.25
CA ALA A 94 -0.60 20.57 -2.81
C ALA A 94 0.86 20.52 -2.30
N ILE A 95 1.26 19.43 -1.65
CA ILE A 95 2.62 19.25 -1.12
C ILE A 95 3.61 18.80 -2.21
N TYR A 96 3.21 17.85 -3.07
CA TYR A 96 4.14 17.14 -3.95
C TYR A 96 4.09 17.57 -5.42
N TRP A 97 3.20 18.47 -5.85
CA TRP A 97 3.00 18.77 -7.28
C TRP A 97 4.28 19.15 -8.04
N VAL A 98 5.19 19.93 -7.44
CA VAL A 98 6.45 20.30 -8.10
C VAL A 98 7.32 19.06 -8.37
N LYS A 99 7.48 18.19 -7.37
CA LYS A 99 8.25 16.95 -7.53
C LYS A 99 7.59 16.01 -8.54
N LEU A 100 6.26 15.95 -8.54
CA LEU A 100 5.49 15.13 -9.49
C LEU A 100 5.69 15.61 -10.93
N ILE A 101 5.76 16.92 -11.18
CA ILE A 101 6.09 17.49 -12.50
C ILE A 101 7.53 17.15 -12.90
N VAL A 102 8.50 17.26 -11.99
CA VAL A 102 9.89 16.88 -12.29
C VAL A 102 9.99 15.41 -12.68
N ILE A 103 9.32 14.54 -11.93
CA ILE A 103 9.25 13.09 -12.21
C ILE A 103 8.55 12.85 -13.55
N ALA A 104 7.46 13.57 -13.84
CA ALA A 104 6.75 13.47 -15.11
C ALA A 104 7.65 13.81 -16.31
N VAL A 105 8.42 14.89 -16.21
CA VAL A 105 9.37 15.30 -17.26
C VAL A 105 10.48 14.26 -17.42
N MET A 106 11.06 13.77 -16.32
CA MET A 106 12.04 12.69 -16.36
C MET A 106 11.48 11.43 -17.03
N GLN A 107 10.23 11.09 -16.72
CA GLN A 107 9.58 9.91 -17.25
C GLN A 107 9.30 10.02 -18.75
N LEU A 108 8.77 11.17 -19.21
CA LEU A 108 8.60 11.45 -20.64
C LEU A 108 9.94 11.41 -21.39
N PHE A 109 11.00 11.96 -20.80
CA PHE A 109 12.34 11.89 -21.36
C PHE A 109 12.82 10.44 -21.49
N THR A 110 12.66 9.62 -20.45
CA THR A 110 13.06 8.20 -20.51
C THR A 110 12.23 7.40 -21.51
N ALA A 111 10.93 7.70 -21.64
CA ALA A 111 10.08 7.08 -22.67
C ALA A 111 10.54 7.46 -24.09
N ALA A 112 10.92 8.72 -24.33
CA ALA A 112 11.50 9.12 -25.61
C ALA A 112 12.84 8.42 -25.89
N CYS A 113 13.69 8.25 -24.88
CA CYS A 113 14.94 7.50 -25.00
C CYS A 113 14.71 6.02 -25.34
N ASP A 114 13.70 5.39 -24.72
CA ASP A 114 13.34 4.00 -24.99
C ASP A 114 12.85 3.82 -26.43
N LEU A 115 12.11 4.80 -26.96
CA LEU A 115 11.61 4.79 -28.34
C LEU A 115 12.69 5.14 -29.38
N TYR A 116 13.75 5.85 -29.01
CA TYR A 116 14.82 6.23 -29.94
C TYR A 116 15.45 5.02 -30.65
N GLY A 117 15.67 3.92 -29.93
CA GLY A 117 16.23 2.69 -30.49
C GLY A 117 15.32 2.08 -31.58
N PRO A 118 14.12 1.61 -31.21
CA PRO A 118 13.17 0.99 -32.14
C PRO A 118 12.69 1.91 -33.27
N ALA A 119 12.45 3.20 -32.99
CA ALA A 119 11.84 4.12 -33.94
C ALA A 119 12.82 4.69 -34.96
N TYR A 120 14.09 4.88 -34.58
CA TYR A 120 15.06 5.60 -35.41
C TYR A 120 16.33 4.79 -35.71
N VAL A 121 17.01 4.32 -34.66
CA VAL A 121 18.34 3.70 -34.83
C VAL A 121 18.24 2.36 -35.54
N LEU A 122 17.29 1.51 -35.15
CA LEU A 122 17.19 0.15 -35.65
C LEU A 122 16.94 0.12 -37.17
N GLN A 123 16.05 0.97 -37.68
CA GLN A 123 15.81 1.10 -39.11
C GLN A 123 17.07 1.50 -39.88
N LYS A 124 17.75 2.55 -39.41
CA LYS A 124 18.95 3.07 -40.09
C LYS A 124 20.12 2.10 -40.07
N VAL A 125 20.34 1.42 -38.95
CA VAL A 125 21.42 0.44 -38.81
C VAL A 125 21.15 -0.76 -39.71
N VAL A 126 19.93 -1.31 -39.70
CA VAL A 126 19.57 -2.43 -40.58
C VAL A 126 19.72 -2.04 -42.05
N ARG A 127 19.25 -0.84 -42.44
CA ARG A 127 19.40 -0.34 -43.80
C ARG A 127 20.86 -0.15 -44.21
N ALA A 128 21.71 0.37 -43.32
CA ALA A 128 23.13 0.58 -43.60
C ALA A 128 23.87 -0.75 -43.82
N VAL A 129 23.52 -1.80 -43.06
CA VAL A 129 24.11 -3.14 -43.22
C VAL A 129 23.68 -3.82 -44.53
N GLN A 130 22.51 -3.46 -45.07
CA GLN A 130 21.99 -4.01 -46.32
C GLN A 130 22.54 -3.31 -47.57
N GLN A 131 23.15 -2.15 -47.45
CA GLN A 131 23.71 -1.43 -48.59
C GLN A 131 25.02 -2.08 -49.08
N PRO A 132 25.26 -2.12 -50.40
CA PRO A 132 26.45 -2.73 -50.97
C PRO A 132 27.74 -1.98 -50.59
N VAL A 133 27.64 -0.68 -50.28
CA VAL A 133 28.73 0.12 -49.69
C VAL A 133 28.37 0.38 -48.23
N PHE A 134 29.03 -0.34 -47.34
CA PHE A 134 28.87 -0.16 -45.91
C PHE A 134 29.66 1.06 -45.45
N ASP A 135 29.01 2.01 -44.79
CA ASP A 135 29.67 3.10 -44.06
C ASP A 135 29.85 2.70 -42.58
N PRO A 136 31.05 2.27 -42.17
CA PRO A 136 31.30 1.84 -40.79
C PRO A 136 31.21 3.00 -39.80
N THR A 137 31.53 4.21 -40.24
CA THR A 137 31.66 5.38 -39.37
C THR A 137 30.29 5.91 -38.97
N ALA A 138 29.38 6.11 -39.93
CA ALA A 138 28.02 6.53 -39.63
C ALA A 138 27.24 5.46 -38.83
N THR A 139 27.42 4.18 -39.17
CA THR A 139 26.73 3.08 -38.49
C THR A 139 27.22 2.92 -37.05
N SER A 140 28.54 2.95 -36.82
CA SER A 140 29.09 2.88 -35.47
C SER A 140 28.69 4.08 -34.61
N LEU A 141 28.65 5.28 -35.19
CA LEU A 141 28.19 6.48 -34.48
C LEU A 141 26.71 6.37 -34.05
N LEU A 142 25.84 5.80 -34.89
CA LEU A 142 24.44 5.53 -34.51
C LEU A 142 24.35 4.54 -33.35
N VAL A 143 25.12 3.44 -33.40
CA VAL A 143 25.15 2.44 -32.32
C VAL A 143 25.70 3.03 -31.01
N LEU A 144 26.78 3.82 -31.08
CA LEU A 144 27.32 4.55 -29.91
C LEU A 144 26.30 5.55 -29.36
N SER A 145 25.57 6.26 -30.23
CA SER A 145 24.52 7.20 -29.79
C SER A 145 23.41 6.47 -29.03
N LEU A 146 23.00 5.28 -29.51
CA LEU A 146 22.01 4.45 -28.84
C LEU A 146 22.51 4.00 -27.47
N TYR A 147 23.74 3.50 -27.39
CA TYR A 147 24.35 3.12 -26.13
C TYR A 147 24.39 4.29 -25.14
N GLY A 148 24.89 5.46 -25.57
CA GLY A 148 24.95 6.66 -24.74
C GLY A 148 23.57 7.09 -24.22
N ILE A 149 22.57 7.15 -25.11
CA ILE A 149 21.20 7.51 -24.74
C ILE A 149 20.60 6.50 -23.75
N GLN A 150 20.86 5.20 -23.93
CA GLN A 150 20.36 4.17 -23.02
C GLN A 150 21.03 4.21 -21.64
N VAL A 151 22.32 4.53 -21.57
CA VAL A 151 23.02 4.76 -20.29
C VAL A 151 22.43 5.97 -19.56
N VAL A 152 22.18 7.07 -20.28
CA VAL A 152 21.52 8.26 -19.71
C VAL A 152 20.10 7.92 -19.26
N SER A 153 19.32 7.21 -20.08
CA SER A 153 17.96 6.76 -19.73
C SER A 153 17.96 5.91 -18.46
N ALA A 154 18.86 4.93 -18.35
CA ALA A 154 19.00 4.09 -17.17
C ALA A 154 19.32 4.92 -15.91
N PHE A 155 20.23 5.89 -16.03
CA PHE A 155 20.58 6.80 -14.95
C PHE A 155 19.38 7.65 -14.49
N VAL A 156 18.62 8.22 -15.43
CA VAL A 156 17.41 8.99 -15.11
C VAL A 156 16.33 8.11 -14.48
N LYS A 157 16.10 6.89 -15.01
CA LYS A 157 15.15 5.91 -14.45
C LYS A 157 15.47 5.56 -13.00
N ALA A 158 16.74 5.36 -12.67
CA ALA A 158 17.16 5.07 -11.30
C ALA A 158 16.81 6.21 -10.33
N HIS A 159 17.10 7.45 -10.70
CA HIS A 159 16.75 8.63 -9.88
C HIS A 159 15.24 8.86 -9.79
N MET A 160 14.55 8.71 -10.92
CA MET A 160 13.09 8.81 -10.98
C MET A 160 12.43 7.78 -10.05
N LYS A 161 12.87 6.53 -10.10
CA LYS A 161 12.38 5.46 -9.22
C LYS A 161 12.63 5.80 -7.74
N PHE A 162 13.85 6.21 -7.41
CA PHE A 162 14.19 6.62 -6.04
C PHE A 162 13.28 7.76 -5.54
N MET A 163 13.05 8.79 -6.36
CA MET A 163 12.18 9.91 -6.00
C MET A 163 10.71 9.49 -5.82
N ASN A 164 10.18 8.64 -6.71
CA ASN A 164 8.82 8.10 -6.59
C ASN A 164 8.67 7.29 -5.29
N ASP A 165 9.62 6.40 -5.01
CA ASP A 165 9.59 5.56 -3.80
C ASP A 165 9.68 6.43 -2.53
N VAL A 166 10.54 7.46 -2.51
CA VAL A 166 10.64 8.41 -1.39
C VAL A 166 9.32 9.15 -1.15
N ILE A 167 8.65 9.65 -2.20
CA ILE A 167 7.33 10.32 -2.06
C ILE A 167 6.29 9.35 -1.49
N GLY A 168 6.27 8.11 -2.00
CA GLY A 168 5.40 7.05 -1.47
C GLY A 168 5.61 6.84 0.03
N PHE A 169 6.86 6.64 0.46
CA PHE A 169 7.17 6.46 1.88
C PHE A 169 6.84 7.69 2.73
N GLN A 170 7.13 8.90 2.26
CA GLN A 170 6.81 10.14 2.97
C GLN A 170 5.30 10.29 3.19
N PHE A 171 4.50 10.00 2.15
CA PHE A 171 3.06 10.06 2.25
C PHE A 171 2.50 8.98 3.20
N GLY A 172 2.96 7.73 3.06
CA GLY A 172 2.55 6.64 3.94
C GLY A 172 2.93 6.86 5.41
N SER A 173 4.10 7.45 5.68
CA SER A 173 4.53 7.80 7.04
C SER A 173 3.63 8.87 7.66
N SER A 174 3.26 9.89 6.88
CA SER A 174 2.35 10.95 7.32
C SER A 174 0.98 10.39 7.70
N LEU A 175 0.39 9.54 6.83
CA LEU A 175 -0.92 8.93 7.09
C LEU A 175 -0.91 8.01 8.31
N ARG A 176 0.14 7.21 8.49
CA ARG A 176 0.31 6.36 9.68
C ARG A 176 0.37 7.19 10.96
N SER A 177 1.12 8.28 10.95
CA SER A 177 1.25 9.18 12.09
C SER A 177 -0.10 9.82 12.45
N MET A 178 -0.82 10.33 11.44
CA MET A 178 -2.16 10.89 11.63
C MET A 178 -3.17 9.86 12.14
N LEU A 179 -3.19 8.64 11.58
CA LEU A 179 -4.07 7.56 12.03
C LEU A 179 -3.76 7.16 13.48
N PHE A 180 -2.48 7.05 13.82
CA PHE A 180 -2.06 6.70 15.17
C PHE A 180 -2.47 7.78 16.18
N GLU A 181 -2.20 9.05 15.87
CA GLU A 181 -2.60 10.17 16.71
C GLU A 181 -4.13 10.24 16.85
N LYS A 182 -4.86 10.04 15.75
CA LYS A 182 -6.33 10.00 15.76
C LYS A 182 -6.84 8.88 16.66
N ALA A 183 -6.29 7.67 16.53
CA ALA A 183 -6.71 6.51 17.32
C ALA A 183 -6.56 6.72 18.83
N LEU A 184 -5.54 7.45 19.26
CA LEU A 184 -5.34 7.83 20.66
C LEU A 184 -6.39 8.85 21.15
N LYS A 185 -6.89 9.70 20.26
CA LYS A 185 -7.85 10.78 20.58
C LYS A 185 -9.31 10.44 20.34
N LEU A 186 -9.64 9.30 19.73
CA LEU A 186 -11.05 8.92 19.51
C LEU A 186 -11.81 8.80 20.83
N ASN A 187 -13.04 9.35 20.85
CA ASN A 187 -13.96 9.18 21.97
C ASN A 187 -14.52 7.74 22.04
N ALA A 188 -15.26 7.43 23.10
CA ALA A 188 -15.81 6.09 23.31
C ALA A 188 -16.83 5.67 22.23
N LYS A 189 -17.62 6.62 21.71
CA LYS A 189 -18.59 6.36 20.63
C LYS A 189 -17.88 5.92 19.36
N SER A 190 -16.87 6.66 18.92
CA SER A 190 -16.09 6.35 17.72
C SER A 190 -15.24 5.09 17.88
N LYS A 191 -14.71 4.80 19.08
CA LYS A 191 -14.02 3.52 19.37
C LYS A 191 -14.96 2.31 19.30
N LYS A 192 -16.25 2.49 19.56
CA LYS A 192 -17.26 1.44 19.39
C LYS A 192 -17.63 1.24 17.91
N GLU A 193 -17.65 2.31 17.12
CA GLU A 193 -17.90 2.26 15.67
C GLU A 193 -16.70 1.67 14.89
N LYS A 194 -15.47 2.01 15.30
CA LYS A 194 -14.23 1.52 14.70
C LYS A 194 -13.33 0.92 15.76
N SER A 195 -13.17 -0.39 15.68
CA SER A 195 -12.30 -1.13 16.58
C SER A 195 -10.82 -0.81 16.33
N ALA A 196 -9.97 -1.09 17.32
CA ALA A 196 -8.52 -1.02 17.14
C ALA A 196 -8.02 -1.93 16.00
N GLY A 197 -8.70 -3.07 15.76
CA GLY A 197 -8.41 -3.97 14.64
C GLY A 197 -8.71 -3.33 13.29
N ASP A 198 -9.82 -2.59 13.17
CA ASP A 198 -10.16 -1.86 11.95
C ASP A 198 -9.11 -0.79 11.63
N ILE A 199 -8.70 -0.02 12.64
CA ILE A 199 -7.67 1.01 12.50
C ILE A 199 -6.31 0.37 12.16
N ALA A 200 -5.97 -0.75 12.78
CA ALA A 200 -4.74 -1.49 12.46
C ALA A 200 -4.74 -1.98 11.01
N ASN A 201 -5.88 -2.43 10.48
CA ASN A 201 -6.01 -2.79 9.06
C ASN A 201 -5.86 -1.57 8.14
N LEU A 202 -6.40 -0.40 8.52
CA LEU A 202 -6.14 0.83 7.76
C LEU A 202 -4.65 1.18 7.75
N PHE A 203 -3.98 1.02 8.90
CA PHE A 203 -2.56 1.33 9.08
C PHE A 203 -1.63 0.43 8.23
N SER A 204 -2.00 -0.84 8.06
CA SER A 204 -1.23 -1.81 7.27
C SER A 204 -1.65 -1.84 5.81
N THR A 205 -2.90 -2.15 5.51
CA THR A 205 -3.40 -2.43 4.15
C THR A 205 -3.68 -1.14 3.38
N ASP A 206 -4.52 -0.26 3.93
CA ASP A 206 -4.98 0.93 3.22
C ASP A 206 -3.86 1.95 2.97
N VAL A 207 -2.99 2.16 3.96
CA VAL A 207 -1.83 3.04 3.75
C VAL A 207 -0.91 2.48 2.68
N ASN A 208 -0.70 1.16 2.60
CA ASN A 208 0.14 0.56 1.56
C ASN A 208 -0.47 0.77 0.16
N SER A 209 -1.78 0.64 -0.01
CA SER A 209 -2.46 0.93 -1.28
C SER A 209 -2.27 2.39 -1.70
N VAL A 210 -2.32 3.32 -0.75
CA VAL A 210 -2.12 4.74 -1.00
C VAL A 210 -0.65 5.06 -1.35
N MET A 211 0.31 4.38 -0.71
CA MET A 211 1.73 4.47 -1.07
C MET A 211 1.99 3.98 -2.49
N GLU A 212 1.43 2.84 -2.87
CA GLU A 212 1.58 2.27 -4.21
C GLU A 212 1.03 3.21 -5.28
N PHE A 213 -0.14 3.82 -5.03
CA PHE A 213 -0.68 4.86 -5.90
C PHE A 213 0.28 6.05 -6.04
N ALA A 214 0.85 6.55 -4.94
CA ALA A 214 1.77 7.69 -4.99
C ALA A 214 3.01 7.41 -5.85
N THR A 215 3.53 6.18 -5.82
CA THR A 215 4.66 5.74 -6.66
C THR A 215 4.27 5.60 -8.14
N ASN A 216 3.01 5.23 -8.43
CA ASN A 216 2.56 4.87 -9.79
C ASN A 216 1.71 5.94 -10.48
N MET A 217 1.30 7.01 -9.79
CA MET A 217 0.30 7.96 -10.28
C MET A 217 0.65 8.63 -11.61
N ASN A 218 1.93 8.96 -11.85
CA ASN A 218 2.35 9.54 -13.13
C ASN A 218 2.14 8.58 -14.32
N LEU A 219 2.14 7.27 -14.08
CA LEU A 219 1.87 6.28 -15.13
C LEU A 219 0.43 6.36 -15.66
N ILE A 220 -0.53 6.87 -14.86
CA ILE A 220 -1.96 6.94 -15.25
C ILE A 220 -2.15 7.72 -16.55
N TRP A 221 -1.42 8.80 -16.75
CA TRP A 221 -1.52 9.63 -17.94
C TRP A 221 -0.35 9.44 -18.91
N ILE A 222 0.85 9.06 -18.42
CA ILE A 222 2.01 8.80 -19.29
C ILE A 222 1.82 7.54 -20.14
N VAL A 223 1.26 6.47 -19.57
CA VAL A 223 1.06 5.21 -20.33
C VAL A 223 0.09 5.42 -21.50
N PRO A 224 -1.06 6.10 -21.37
CA PRO A 224 -1.89 6.47 -22.52
C PRO A 224 -1.16 7.32 -23.57
N VAL A 225 -0.36 8.31 -23.16
CA VAL A 225 0.44 9.11 -24.10
C VAL A 225 1.45 8.24 -24.84
N GLN A 226 2.14 7.34 -24.14
CA GLN A 226 3.08 6.38 -24.73
C GLN A 226 2.38 5.45 -25.73
N ILE A 227 1.21 4.92 -25.40
CA ILE A 227 0.40 4.10 -26.31
C ILE A 227 0.08 4.88 -27.58
N GLY A 228 -0.37 6.14 -27.47
CA GLY A 228 -0.66 7.00 -28.61
C GLY A 228 0.55 7.23 -29.51
N ILE A 229 1.71 7.54 -28.93
CA ILE A 229 2.97 7.75 -29.68
C ILE A 229 3.41 6.46 -30.39
N VAL A 230 3.43 5.33 -29.68
CA VAL A 230 3.83 4.04 -30.27
C VAL A 230 2.87 3.59 -31.37
N MET A 231 1.57 3.79 -31.17
CA MET A 231 0.55 3.49 -32.17
C MET A 231 0.72 4.35 -33.42
N TYR A 232 1.02 5.64 -33.26
CA TYR A 232 1.35 6.53 -34.38
C TYR A 232 2.59 6.06 -35.14
N LEU A 233 3.69 5.73 -34.44
CA LEU A 233 4.91 5.23 -35.06
C LEU A 233 4.70 3.91 -35.81
N LEU A 234 3.91 2.99 -35.23
CA LEU A 234 3.53 1.75 -35.90
C LEU A 234 2.66 2.01 -37.14
N TYR A 235 1.72 2.95 -37.07
CA TYR A 235 0.92 3.33 -38.23
C TYR A 235 1.77 3.91 -39.37
N VAL A 236 2.78 4.73 -39.06
CA VAL A 236 3.72 5.23 -40.05
C VAL A 236 4.52 4.09 -40.71
N LEU A 237 4.82 3.03 -39.95
CA LEU A 237 5.68 1.95 -40.40
C LEU A 237 4.97 0.85 -41.19
N VAL A 238 3.78 0.43 -40.73
CA VAL A 238 3.02 -0.68 -41.32
C VAL A 238 1.62 -0.27 -41.79
N GLY A 239 1.31 1.01 -41.82
CA GLY A 239 0.03 1.54 -42.28
C GLY A 239 -1.16 1.01 -41.46
N TRP A 240 -2.25 0.67 -42.14
CA TRP A 240 -3.47 0.20 -41.47
C TRP A 240 -3.39 -1.23 -40.93
N ALA A 241 -2.34 -2.00 -41.26
CA ALA A 241 -2.13 -3.34 -40.72
C ALA A 241 -2.07 -3.38 -39.19
N ILE A 242 -1.65 -2.28 -38.54
CA ILE A 242 -1.64 -2.16 -37.08
C ILE A 242 -3.03 -2.35 -36.46
N PHE A 243 -4.10 -1.90 -37.12
CA PHE A 243 -5.46 -2.02 -36.59
C PHE A 243 -5.95 -3.47 -36.62
N VAL A 244 -5.51 -4.27 -37.60
CA VAL A 244 -5.78 -5.71 -37.62
C VAL A 244 -5.04 -6.41 -36.47
N GLY A 245 -3.77 -6.02 -36.24
CA GLY A 245 -3.01 -6.49 -35.07
C GLY A 245 -3.68 -6.14 -33.74
N LEU A 246 -4.20 -4.92 -33.61
CA LEU A 246 -4.93 -4.46 -32.43
C LEU A 246 -6.22 -5.26 -32.21
N ALA A 247 -6.94 -5.60 -33.28
CA ALA A 247 -8.13 -6.44 -33.20
C ALA A 247 -7.79 -7.85 -32.67
N VAL A 248 -6.67 -8.43 -33.12
CA VAL A 248 -6.18 -9.72 -32.59
C VAL A 248 -5.79 -9.60 -31.10
N VAL A 249 -5.08 -8.52 -30.71
CA VAL A 249 -4.77 -8.26 -29.29
C VAL A 249 -6.06 -8.19 -28.48
N PHE A 250 -7.08 -7.47 -28.95
CA PHE A 250 -8.35 -7.34 -28.25
C PHE A 250 -9.03 -8.70 -28.05
N VAL A 251 -9.09 -9.54 -29.10
CA VAL A 251 -9.65 -10.90 -29.00
C VAL A 251 -8.88 -11.75 -27.98
N ILE A 252 -7.53 -11.70 -28.01
CA ILE A 252 -6.71 -12.46 -27.07
C ILE A 252 -6.88 -11.94 -25.64
N LEU A 253 -7.02 -10.62 -25.43
CA LEU A 253 -7.31 -10.04 -24.12
C LEU A 253 -8.66 -10.53 -23.57
N VAL A 254 -9.69 -10.64 -24.41
CA VAL A 254 -11.00 -11.19 -24.00
C VAL A 254 -10.87 -12.67 -23.61
N ILE A 255 -10.14 -13.47 -24.40
CA ILE A 255 -9.87 -14.88 -24.08
C ILE A 255 -9.13 -14.98 -22.73
N ASN A 256 -8.08 -14.18 -22.54
CA ASN A 256 -7.32 -14.13 -21.29
C ASN A 256 -8.21 -13.73 -20.10
N ALA A 257 -9.12 -12.78 -20.27
CA ALA A 257 -10.07 -12.39 -19.22
C ALA A 257 -11.02 -13.53 -18.83
N VAL A 258 -11.56 -14.27 -19.81
CA VAL A 258 -12.43 -15.42 -19.54
C VAL A 258 -11.66 -16.54 -18.82
N VAL A 259 -10.45 -16.87 -19.29
CA VAL A 259 -9.59 -17.88 -18.64
C VAL A 259 -9.18 -17.43 -17.24
N ALA A 260 -8.91 -16.14 -17.02
CA ALA A 260 -8.60 -15.59 -15.70
C ALA A 260 -9.78 -15.72 -14.72
N ILE A 261 -11.02 -15.52 -15.18
CA ILE A 261 -12.21 -15.77 -14.34
C ILE A 261 -12.33 -17.25 -13.95
N MET A 262 -12.07 -18.16 -14.90
CA MET A 262 -12.06 -19.60 -14.60
C MET A 262 -10.94 -19.97 -13.62
N LEU A 263 -9.74 -19.40 -13.82
CA LEU A 263 -8.60 -19.56 -12.91
C LEU A 263 -8.95 -19.10 -11.49
N GLY A 264 -9.63 -17.96 -11.35
CA GLY A 264 -10.08 -17.44 -10.05
C GLY A 264 -11.03 -18.41 -9.33
N LYS A 265 -11.97 -19.04 -10.04
CA LYS A 265 -12.86 -20.06 -9.45
C LYS A 265 -12.09 -21.28 -8.94
N GLU A 266 -11.11 -21.77 -9.70
CA GLU A 266 -10.26 -22.89 -9.26
C GLU A 266 -9.34 -22.48 -8.10
N GLN A 267 -8.93 -21.21 -8.04
CA GLN A 267 -8.18 -20.66 -6.91
C GLN A 267 -9.00 -20.69 -5.62
N ASP A 268 -10.30 -20.36 -5.68
CA ASP A 268 -11.20 -20.46 -4.52
C ASP A 268 -11.32 -21.90 -4.01
N ILE A 269 -11.49 -22.87 -4.93
CA ILE A 269 -11.56 -24.30 -4.58
C ILE A 269 -10.25 -24.78 -3.95
N LEU A 270 -9.10 -24.34 -4.50
CA LEU A 270 -7.78 -24.60 -3.93
C LEU A 270 -7.66 -24.05 -2.51
N PHE A 271 -8.11 -22.82 -2.27
CA PHE A 271 -8.06 -22.20 -0.94
C PHE A 271 -8.97 -22.93 0.05
N GLN A 272 -10.17 -23.34 -0.34
CA GLN A 272 -11.03 -24.16 0.51
C GLN A 272 -10.39 -25.50 0.89
N ALA A 273 -9.76 -26.21 -0.06
CA ALA A 273 -9.06 -27.47 0.21
C ALA A 273 -7.88 -27.26 1.17
N LYS A 274 -7.10 -26.19 0.96
CA LYS A 274 -5.99 -25.80 1.84
C LYS A 274 -6.48 -25.46 3.25
N ASP A 275 -7.56 -24.72 3.39
CA ASP A 275 -8.13 -24.31 4.68
C ASP A 275 -8.69 -25.51 5.44
N ASN A 276 -9.39 -26.42 4.76
CA ASN A 276 -9.85 -27.68 5.36
C ASN A 276 -8.70 -28.51 5.92
N ARG A 277 -7.59 -28.63 5.17
CA ARG A 277 -6.38 -29.31 5.67
C ARG A 277 -5.78 -28.57 6.87
N MET A 278 -5.62 -27.25 6.78
CA MET A 278 -5.00 -26.46 7.84
C MET A 278 -5.83 -26.47 9.13
N LYS A 279 -7.16 -26.50 9.01
CA LYS A 279 -8.06 -26.66 10.15
C LYS A 279 -7.78 -27.95 10.91
N VAL A 280 -7.70 -29.09 10.22
CA VAL A 280 -7.40 -30.39 10.86
C VAL A 280 -5.99 -30.39 11.47
N VAL A 281 -5.00 -29.80 10.80
CA VAL A 281 -3.65 -29.64 11.37
C VAL A 281 -3.72 -28.87 12.70
N ASN A 282 -4.41 -27.73 12.74
CA ASN A 282 -4.55 -26.95 13.96
C ASN A 282 -5.28 -27.70 15.08
N GLU A 283 -6.33 -28.46 14.75
CA GLU A 283 -7.04 -29.33 15.71
C GLU A 283 -6.12 -30.42 16.30
N VAL A 284 -5.33 -31.09 15.45
CA VAL A 284 -4.40 -32.14 15.87
C VAL A 284 -3.29 -31.59 16.78
N PHE A 285 -2.67 -30.47 16.41
CA PHE A 285 -1.62 -29.87 17.22
C PHE A 285 -2.16 -29.24 18.51
N GLY A 286 -3.37 -28.66 18.47
CA GLY A 286 -4.05 -28.15 19.65
C GLY A 286 -4.38 -29.25 20.68
N ALA A 287 -4.64 -30.47 20.21
CA ALA A 287 -4.95 -31.64 21.05
C ALA A 287 -3.82 -32.69 21.08
N ILE A 288 -2.57 -32.31 20.81
CA ILE A 288 -1.48 -33.27 20.54
C ILE A 288 -1.22 -34.26 21.70
N GLN A 289 -1.41 -33.82 22.94
CA GLN A 289 -1.27 -34.69 24.11
C GLN A 289 -2.29 -35.82 24.12
N ILE A 290 -3.54 -35.56 23.74
CA ILE A 290 -4.61 -36.55 23.65
C ILE A 290 -4.32 -37.52 22.51
N VAL A 291 -3.88 -37.01 21.36
CA VAL A 291 -3.52 -37.83 20.19
C VAL A 291 -2.38 -38.80 20.55
N LYS A 292 -1.34 -38.32 21.23
CA LYS A 292 -0.19 -39.12 21.70
C LYS A 292 -0.59 -40.14 22.77
N PHE A 293 -1.39 -39.74 23.75
CA PHE A 293 -1.86 -40.62 24.83
C PHE A 293 -2.64 -41.82 24.30
N ASN A 294 -3.43 -41.63 23.22
CA ASN A 294 -4.25 -42.66 22.62
C ASN A 294 -3.60 -43.38 21.42
N ALA A 295 -2.34 -43.05 21.09
CA ALA A 295 -1.64 -43.57 19.90
C ALA A 295 -2.44 -43.41 18.58
N TRP A 296 -3.06 -42.24 18.38
CA TRP A 296 -3.90 -41.94 17.20
C TRP A 296 -3.14 -41.29 16.03
N GLU A 297 -1.81 -41.24 16.07
CA GLU A 297 -1.00 -40.52 15.08
C GLU A 297 -1.24 -41.01 13.66
N GLU A 298 -1.19 -42.32 13.44
CA GLU A 298 -1.38 -42.91 12.11
C GLU A 298 -2.78 -42.60 11.54
N LYS A 299 -3.82 -42.65 12.38
CA LYS A 299 -5.20 -42.32 11.95
C LYS A 299 -5.34 -40.87 11.51
N PHE A 300 -4.73 -39.93 12.24
CA PHE A 300 -4.75 -38.53 11.85
C PHE A 300 -3.83 -38.24 10.65
N LEU A 301 -2.73 -38.98 10.52
CA LEU A 301 -1.85 -38.90 9.37
C LEU A 301 -2.59 -39.32 8.09
N ASP A 302 -3.29 -40.45 8.11
CA ASP A 302 -4.08 -40.93 6.97
C ASP A 302 -5.15 -39.89 6.56
N LYS A 303 -5.88 -39.34 7.54
CA LYS A 303 -6.87 -38.28 7.30
C LYS A 303 -6.24 -37.03 6.67
N LEU A 304 -5.04 -36.64 7.11
CA LEU A 304 -4.31 -35.50 6.56
C LEU A 304 -3.79 -35.77 5.15
N ILE A 305 -3.36 -37.00 4.85
CA ILE A 305 -2.95 -37.44 3.52
C ILE A 305 -4.15 -37.39 2.56
N GLU A 306 -5.33 -37.85 2.98
CA GLU A 306 -6.55 -37.78 2.15
C GLU A 306 -6.88 -36.32 1.77
N LEU A 307 -6.87 -35.40 2.75
CA LEU A 307 -7.07 -33.97 2.50
C LEU A 307 -5.97 -33.39 1.61
N ARG A 308 -4.72 -33.85 1.77
CA ARG A 308 -3.60 -33.42 0.93
C ARG A 308 -3.76 -33.89 -0.51
N LEU A 309 -4.26 -35.10 -0.75
CA LEU A 309 -4.52 -35.59 -2.11
C LEU A 309 -5.61 -34.76 -2.79
N ALA A 310 -6.69 -34.44 -2.07
CA ALA A 310 -7.72 -33.53 -2.58
C ALA A 310 -7.16 -32.13 -2.91
N GLU A 311 -6.32 -31.57 -2.03
CA GLU A 311 -5.60 -30.31 -2.27
C GLU A 311 -4.73 -30.40 -3.53
N VAL A 312 -3.95 -31.47 -3.71
CA VAL A 312 -3.06 -31.67 -4.87
C VAL A 312 -3.85 -31.76 -6.18
N VAL A 313 -5.01 -32.42 -6.19
CA VAL A 313 -5.89 -32.44 -7.36
C VAL A 313 -6.39 -31.03 -7.72
N SER A 314 -6.76 -30.23 -6.72
CA SER A 314 -7.14 -28.82 -6.92
C SER A 314 -5.97 -27.97 -7.42
N ILE A 315 -4.75 -28.18 -6.89
CA ILE A 315 -3.52 -27.55 -7.40
C ILE A 315 -3.32 -27.88 -8.87
N TRP A 316 -3.48 -29.14 -9.26
CA TRP A 316 -3.29 -29.55 -10.66
C TRP A 316 -4.29 -28.89 -11.60
N LYS A 317 -5.57 -28.80 -11.20
CA LYS A 317 -6.60 -28.08 -11.97
C LYS A 317 -6.26 -26.60 -12.11
N TYR A 318 -5.89 -25.94 -11.01
CA TYR A 318 -5.44 -24.54 -11.01
C TYR A 318 -4.24 -24.33 -11.97
N MET A 319 -3.21 -25.18 -11.85
CA MET A 319 -2.02 -25.09 -12.70
C MET A 319 -2.32 -25.30 -14.18
N ARG A 320 -3.28 -26.16 -14.53
CA ARG A 320 -3.71 -26.35 -15.92
C ARG A 320 -4.28 -25.06 -16.52
N TYR A 321 -5.18 -24.37 -15.81
CA TYR A 321 -5.72 -23.09 -16.29
C TYR A 321 -4.66 -21.99 -16.32
N TYR A 322 -3.77 -21.97 -15.33
CA TYR A 322 -2.66 -21.02 -15.28
C TYR A 322 -1.71 -21.20 -16.48
N LEU A 323 -1.40 -22.45 -16.84
CA LEU A 323 -0.58 -22.76 -17.99
C LEU A 323 -1.24 -22.30 -19.30
N VAL A 324 -2.55 -22.53 -19.46
CA VAL A 324 -3.30 -22.02 -20.63
C VAL A 324 -3.21 -20.50 -20.71
N LEU A 325 -3.46 -19.79 -19.60
CA LEU A 325 -3.37 -18.33 -19.54
C LEU A 325 -1.96 -17.83 -19.93
N MET A 326 -0.92 -18.44 -19.36
CA MET A 326 0.47 -18.07 -19.68
C MET A 326 0.84 -18.36 -21.13
N MET A 327 0.41 -19.51 -21.68
CA MET A 327 0.64 -19.84 -23.09
C MET A 327 0.05 -18.78 -24.02
N PHE A 328 -1.20 -18.35 -23.79
CA PHE A 328 -1.80 -17.27 -24.58
C PHE A 328 -1.03 -15.95 -24.42
N MET A 329 -0.65 -15.58 -23.19
CA MET A 329 0.10 -14.35 -22.92
C MET A 329 1.45 -14.30 -23.67
N PHE A 330 2.24 -15.39 -23.64
CA PHE A 330 3.54 -15.46 -24.31
C PHE A 330 3.44 -15.68 -25.83
N THR A 331 2.35 -16.26 -26.32
CA THR A 331 2.13 -16.48 -27.76
C THR A 331 1.50 -15.26 -28.45
N THR A 332 0.87 -14.35 -27.68
CA THR A 332 0.24 -13.12 -28.18
C THR A 332 1.14 -12.30 -29.12
N PRO A 333 2.41 -11.97 -28.77
CA PRO A 333 3.26 -11.17 -29.65
C PRO A 333 3.50 -11.84 -31.00
N VAL A 334 3.67 -13.16 -31.00
CA VAL A 334 3.96 -13.94 -32.21
C VAL A 334 2.73 -13.91 -33.14
N LEU A 335 1.55 -14.22 -32.61
CA LEU A 335 0.31 -14.21 -33.39
C LEU A 335 0.03 -12.83 -33.99
N VAL A 336 0.15 -11.78 -33.19
CA VAL A 336 -0.13 -10.41 -33.65
C VAL A 336 0.88 -9.97 -34.71
N THR A 337 2.16 -10.28 -34.51
CA THR A 337 3.21 -9.98 -35.49
C THR A 337 2.94 -10.68 -36.82
N ILE A 338 2.61 -11.98 -36.79
CA ILE A 338 2.27 -12.75 -37.99
C ILE A 338 1.07 -12.11 -38.69
N THR A 339 0.02 -11.75 -37.96
CA THR A 339 -1.16 -11.09 -38.57
C THR A 339 -0.82 -9.75 -39.19
N ILE A 340 -0.06 -8.88 -38.50
CA ILE A 340 0.33 -7.57 -39.02
C ILE A 340 1.13 -7.73 -40.33
N PHE A 341 2.14 -8.60 -40.35
CA PHE A 341 2.96 -8.81 -41.54
C PHE A 341 2.22 -9.53 -42.67
N ALA A 342 1.32 -10.46 -42.33
CA ALA A 342 0.44 -11.11 -43.32
C ALA A 342 -0.48 -10.08 -43.98
N THR A 343 -1.11 -9.18 -43.21
CA THR A 343 -1.92 -8.08 -43.76
C THR A 343 -1.06 -7.13 -44.61
N PHE A 344 0.11 -6.74 -44.12
CA PHE A 344 1.02 -5.84 -44.83
C PHE A 344 1.49 -6.41 -46.19
N THR A 345 1.77 -7.72 -46.24
CA THR A 345 2.28 -8.36 -47.45
C THR A 345 1.15 -8.83 -48.38
N LEU A 346 0.15 -9.54 -47.86
CA LEU A 346 -0.90 -10.17 -48.67
C LEU A 346 -2.01 -9.22 -49.06
N TRP A 347 -2.40 -8.28 -48.18
CA TRP A 347 -3.54 -7.40 -48.44
C TRP A 347 -3.08 -6.03 -48.95
N MET A 348 -2.04 -5.45 -48.36
CA MET A 348 -1.51 -4.16 -48.81
C MET A 348 -0.54 -4.29 -50.00
N GLN A 349 -0.08 -5.51 -50.32
CA GLN A 349 0.83 -5.78 -51.44
C GLN A 349 2.14 -4.96 -51.35
N LEU A 350 2.59 -4.67 -50.13
CA LEU A 350 3.83 -3.95 -49.86
C LEU A 350 4.95 -4.94 -49.52
N SER A 351 6.18 -4.58 -49.89
CA SER A 351 7.36 -5.41 -49.61
C SER A 351 7.77 -5.29 -48.14
N LEU A 352 7.79 -6.43 -47.46
CA LEU A 352 8.22 -6.51 -46.07
C LEU A 352 9.75 -6.47 -46.01
N THR A 353 10.32 -5.30 -45.75
CA THR A 353 11.77 -5.12 -45.57
C THR A 353 12.20 -5.50 -44.15
N VAL A 354 13.46 -5.93 -44.00
CA VAL A 354 14.02 -6.37 -42.71
C VAL A 354 13.99 -5.23 -41.67
N GLU A 355 14.20 -3.98 -42.11
CA GLU A 355 14.08 -2.78 -41.26
C GLU A 355 12.67 -2.59 -40.69
N ILE A 356 11.62 -2.82 -41.49
CA ILE A 356 10.22 -2.76 -41.07
C ILE A 356 9.94 -3.86 -40.06
N VAL A 357 10.41 -5.09 -40.32
CA VAL A 357 10.18 -6.25 -39.43
C VAL A 357 10.73 -6.00 -38.03
N PHE A 358 12.03 -5.69 -37.93
CA PHE A 358 12.68 -5.51 -36.63
C PHE A 358 12.13 -4.32 -35.86
N SER A 359 11.84 -3.22 -36.55
CA SER A 359 11.33 -2.00 -35.90
C SER A 359 9.88 -2.16 -35.45
N THR A 360 9.05 -2.84 -36.25
CA THR A 360 7.67 -3.18 -35.87
C THR A 360 7.66 -4.10 -34.65
N LEU A 361 8.50 -5.14 -34.62
CA LEU A 361 8.61 -6.06 -33.49
C LEU A 361 8.98 -5.32 -32.19
N ALA A 362 9.98 -4.45 -32.25
CA ALA A 362 10.45 -3.71 -31.08
C ALA A 362 9.41 -2.66 -30.59
N LEU A 363 8.78 -1.92 -31.50
CA LEU A 363 7.70 -0.99 -31.15
C LEU A 363 6.47 -1.71 -30.61
N PHE A 364 6.10 -2.86 -31.20
CA PHE A 364 4.98 -3.67 -30.73
C PHE A 364 5.25 -4.23 -29.33
N LYS A 365 6.48 -4.66 -29.03
CA LYS A 365 6.85 -5.06 -27.67
C LYS A 365 6.65 -3.92 -26.66
N SER A 366 7.06 -2.70 -27.00
CA SER A 366 6.80 -1.53 -26.16
C SER A 366 5.31 -1.24 -25.98
N LEU A 367 4.49 -1.40 -27.02
CA LEU A 367 3.03 -1.26 -26.94
C LEU A 367 2.43 -2.31 -26.01
N GLN A 368 2.89 -3.56 -26.11
CA GLN A 368 2.42 -4.66 -25.28
C GLN A 368 2.71 -4.43 -23.80
N ASP A 369 3.94 -4.01 -23.46
CA ASP A 369 4.31 -3.74 -22.07
C ASP A 369 3.43 -2.63 -21.46
N ALA A 370 3.12 -1.59 -22.26
CA ALA A 370 2.19 -0.52 -21.87
C ALA A 370 0.75 -1.05 -21.66
N LEU A 371 0.25 -1.89 -22.58
CA LEU A 371 -1.10 -2.47 -22.49
C LEU A 371 -1.26 -3.41 -21.29
N PHE A 372 -0.23 -4.19 -20.93
CA PHE A 372 -0.27 -5.05 -19.75
C PHE A 372 -0.10 -4.30 -18.43
N GLY A 373 0.63 -3.18 -18.40
CA GLY A 373 0.75 -2.35 -17.20
C GLY A 373 -0.52 -1.57 -16.86
N LEU A 374 -1.31 -1.19 -17.87
CA LEU A 374 -2.48 -0.31 -17.72
C LEU A 374 -3.53 -0.86 -16.71
N PRO A 375 -3.96 -2.14 -16.75
CA PRO A 375 -4.89 -2.69 -15.77
C PRO A 375 -4.39 -2.61 -14.33
N VAL A 376 -3.10 -2.85 -14.10
CA VAL A 376 -2.48 -2.78 -12.76
C VAL A 376 -2.58 -1.37 -12.20
N ILE A 377 -2.32 -0.36 -13.04
CA ILE A 377 -2.41 1.05 -12.67
C ILE A 377 -3.86 1.44 -12.33
N ILE A 378 -4.83 0.99 -13.12
CA ILE A 378 -6.26 1.24 -12.86
C ILE A 378 -6.69 0.61 -11.53
N MET A 379 -6.31 -0.65 -11.28
CA MET A 379 -6.65 -1.36 -10.06
C MET A 379 -6.05 -0.68 -8.83
N SER A 380 -4.76 -0.33 -8.87
CA SER A 380 -4.07 0.39 -7.79
C SER A 380 -4.74 1.75 -7.51
N THR A 381 -5.15 2.47 -8.57
CA THR A 381 -5.87 3.74 -8.45
C THR A 381 -7.25 3.57 -7.80
N ALA A 382 -8.03 2.56 -8.22
CA ALA A 382 -9.33 2.28 -7.64
C ALA A 382 -9.21 1.91 -6.15
N GLN A 383 -8.23 1.07 -5.81
CA GLN A 383 -7.96 0.68 -4.43
C GLN A 383 -7.54 1.89 -3.57
N CYS A 384 -6.70 2.78 -4.10
CA CYS A 384 -6.34 4.03 -3.44
C CYS A 384 -7.57 4.89 -3.13
N PHE A 385 -8.53 5.05 -4.06
CA PHE A 385 -9.73 5.85 -3.78
C PHE A 385 -10.58 5.28 -2.66
N VAL A 386 -10.76 3.95 -2.62
CA VAL A 386 -11.47 3.28 -1.53
C VAL A 386 -10.71 3.48 -0.21
N SER A 387 -9.39 3.30 -0.22
CA SER A 387 -8.55 3.46 0.96
C SER A 387 -8.51 4.87 1.50
N VAL A 388 -8.35 5.87 0.63
CA VAL A 388 -8.46 7.29 0.99
C VAL A 388 -9.81 7.57 1.64
N LYS A 389 -10.92 7.07 1.07
CA LYS A 389 -12.26 7.27 1.66
C LYS A 389 -12.35 6.69 3.08
N ARG A 390 -11.84 5.47 3.30
CA ARG A 390 -11.85 4.81 4.61
C ARG A 390 -10.96 5.52 5.63
N ILE A 391 -9.75 5.91 5.25
CA ILE A 391 -8.82 6.65 6.11
C ILE A 391 -9.43 8.02 6.47
N ASN A 392 -9.95 8.75 5.47
CA ASN A 392 -10.55 10.07 5.70
C ASN A 392 -11.76 10.00 6.63
N ALA A 393 -12.58 8.94 6.51
CA ALA A 393 -13.72 8.74 7.41
C ALA A 393 -13.28 8.62 8.87
N VAL A 394 -12.23 7.85 9.17
CA VAL A 394 -11.69 7.73 10.55
C VAL A 394 -11.05 9.03 11.02
N LEU A 395 -10.31 9.74 10.17
CA LEU A 395 -9.71 11.03 10.54
C LEU A 395 -10.75 12.11 10.86
N LEU A 396 -11.98 11.97 10.35
CA LEU A 396 -13.09 12.88 10.60
C LEU A 396 -13.97 12.49 11.78
N MET A 397 -13.75 11.33 12.41
CA MET A 397 -14.51 10.91 13.60
C MET A 397 -14.29 11.83 14.81
N ASP A 398 -15.23 11.81 15.74
CA ASP A 398 -15.19 12.65 16.92
C ASP A 398 -14.06 12.22 17.87
N GLU A 399 -13.33 13.23 18.37
CA GLU A 399 -12.30 13.06 19.39
C GLU A 399 -12.92 13.27 20.78
N PHE A 400 -12.26 12.78 21.83
CA PHE A 400 -12.63 13.15 23.20
C PHE A 400 -12.30 14.63 23.41
N ASP A 401 -13.13 15.34 24.17
CA ASP A 401 -12.86 16.73 24.51
C ASP A 401 -12.02 16.79 25.79
N PRO A 402 -10.77 17.27 25.76
CA PRO A 402 -9.96 17.41 26.97
C PRO A 402 -10.57 18.38 28.00
N SER A 403 -11.54 19.21 27.60
CA SER A 403 -12.24 20.14 28.49
C SER A 403 -13.36 19.48 29.32
N ASP A 404 -13.76 18.24 28.98
CA ASP A 404 -14.73 17.46 29.77
C ASP A 404 -14.26 17.25 31.22
N VAL A 405 -12.93 17.18 31.43
CA VAL A 405 -12.31 17.11 32.76
C VAL A 405 -11.51 18.37 33.04
N GLN A 406 -12.03 19.21 33.95
CA GLN A 406 -11.33 20.42 34.35
C GLN A 406 -10.20 20.08 35.35
N THR A 407 -8.97 20.40 34.97
CA THR A 407 -7.80 20.29 35.86
C THR A 407 -7.44 21.64 36.49
N PRO A 408 -6.69 21.67 37.61
CA PRO A 408 -6.24 22.92 38.23
C PRO A 408 -5.41 23.84 37.31
N ALA A 409 -4.85 23.29 36.22
CA ALA A 409 -4.15 24.04 35.18
C ALA A 409 -5.10 24.70 34.15
N SER A 410 -6.30 24.11 33.95
CA SER A 410 -7.30 24.59 33.00
C SER A 410 -8.18 25.71 33.57
N ASN A 411 -8.48 25.69 34.87
CA ASN A 411 -9.36 26.67 35.50
C ASN A 411 -8.86 27.12 36.88
N ALA A 412 -8.31 28.34 36.94
CA ALA A 412 -7.77 28.92 38.17
C ALA A 412 -8.84 29.17 39.26
N ALA A 413 -10.11 29.36 38.88
CA ALA A 413 -11.20 29.58 39.84
C ALA A 413 -11.58 28.29 40.59
N LEU A 414 -11.52 27.13 39.93
CA LEU A 414 -11.69 25.83 40.58
C LEU A 414 -10.57 25.53 41.58
N LYS A 415 -9.34 25.96 41.27
CA LYS A 415 -8.22 25.89 42.21
C LYS A 415 -8.55 26.64 43.50
N ALA A 416 -9.17 27.81 43.45
CA ALA A 416 -9.56 28.54 44.66
C ALA A 416 -10.70 27.85 45.44
N LYS A 417 -11.72 27.29 44.76
CA LYS A 417 -12.86 26.59 45.40
C LYS A 417 -12.43 25.31 46.12
N TYR A 418 -11.54 24.52 45.52
CA TYR A 418 -11.18 23.17 46.01
C TYR A 418 -9.78 23.07 46.64
N ALA A 419 -8.93 24.12 46.59
CA ALA A 419 -7.62 24.11 47.27
C ALA A 419 -7.72 24.20 48.79
N LEU A 420 -8.80 24.78 49.34
CA LEU A 420 -8.99 24.90 50.79
C LEU A 420 -9.20 23.53 51.46
N ASP A 421 -9.86 22.59 50.78
CA ASP A 421 -10.24 21.27 51.33
C ASP A 421 -9.33 20.11 50.92
N ARG A 422 -8.16 20.39 50.32
CA ARG A 422 -7.24 19.37 49.76
C ARG A 422 -7.97 18.35 48.86
N THR A 423 -8.99 18.80 48.13
CA THR A 423 -9.80 17.94 47.27
C THR A 423 -9.01 17.57 46.01
N VAL A 424 -8.92 16.27 45.72
CA VAL A 424 -8.21 15.72 44.55
C VAL A 424 -9.20 15.43 43.41
N LEU A 425 -10.44 15.09 43.76
CA LEU A 425 -11.50 14.77 42.80
C LEU A 425 -12.83 15.35 43.28
N ALA A 426 -13.54 16.04 42.40
CA ALA A 426 -14.88 16.56 42.67
C ALA A 426 -15.78 16.34 41.45
N ILE A 427 -16.98 15.80 41.67
CA ILE A 427 -18.10 15.77 40.74
C ILE A 427 -19.23 16.54 41.42
N ASP A 428 -19.78 17.54 40.73
CA ASP A 428 -20.88 18.40 41.21
C ASP A 428 -22.00 18.33 40.17
N GLN A 429 -23.13 17.72 40.54
CA GLN A 429 -24.30 17.45 39.68
C GLN A 429 -23.99 16.79 38.32
N GLY A 430 -23.02 15.86 38.30
CA GLY A 430 -22.59 15.19 37.07
C GLY A 430 -23.62 14.17 36.57
N SER A 431 -23.96 14.23 35.28
CA SER A 431 -24.77 13.22 34.61
C SER A 431 -23.97 12.58 33.48
N PHE A 432 -23.90 11.24 33.47
CA PHE A 432 -23.05 10.48 32.54
C PHE A 432 -23.83 9.33 31.93
N GLY A 433 -23.55 9.01 30.67
CA GLY A 433 -24.21 7.93 29.95
C GLY A 433 -23.36 7.41 28.81
N TRP A 434 -23.61 6.16 28.41
CA TRP A 434 -23.03 5.63 27.20
C TRP A 434 -23.92 5.97 26.02
N HIS A 435 -23.33 6.31 24.88
CA HIS A 435 -24.11 6.49 23.67
C HIS A 435 -24.62 5.12 23.20
N THR A 436 -25.93 4.92 23.25
CA THR A 436 -26.60 3.83 22.57
C THR A 436 -26.68 4.17 21.08
N LEU A 437 -26.29 3.22 20.23
CA LEU A 437 -26.57 3.31 18.80
C LEU A 437 -28.06 2.97 18.67
N SER A 438 -28.92 3.97 18.52
CA SER A 438 -30.28 3.73 18.03
C SER A 438 -30.18 3.12 16.64
N ASP A 439 -30.98 2.09 16.38
CA ASP A 439 -30.95 1.29 15.16
C ASP A 439 -30.88 2.13 13.88
N ASN A 440 -29.92 1.80 13.02
CA ASN A 440 -29.86 2.23 11.64
C ASN A 440 -30.94 1.48 10.83
N THR A 441 -32.20 1.78 11.08
CA THR A 441 -33.32 1.48 10.18
C THR A 441 -34.06 2.77 9.91
N ASP A 442 -33.61 3.51 8.89
CA ASP A 442 -34.50 4.05 7.84
C ASP A 442 -33.74 4.96 6.89
N SER A 443 -33.21 4.36 5.82
CA SER A 443 -32.98 5.02 4.54
C SER A 443 -33.17 4.02 3.41
N ALA A 444 -34.30 3.30 3.43
CA ALA A 444 -34.77 2.51 2.29
C ALA A 444 -36.28 2.21 2.35
N SER A 445 -37.15 3.20 2.59
CA SER A 445 -38.49 3.22 1.98
C SER A 445 -39.17 4.59 2.16
N LYS A 446 -39.26 5.36 1.07
CA LYS A 446 -40.26 6.42 0.95
C LYS A 446 -41.42 5.87 0.14
N SER A 447 -42.52 5.55 0.80
CA SER A 447 -43.87 5.67 0.21
C SER A 447 -44.93 5.73 1.31
N ASN A 448 -45.58 6.89 1.40
CA ASN A 448 -46.93 7.16 1.92
C ASN A 448 -47.28 6.81 3.39
N LYS A 449 -47.40 7.84 4.24
CA LYS A 449 -48.71 8.46 4.57
C LYS A 449 -48.59 9.65 5.55
N ASN A 450 -49.27 10.72 5.16
CA ASN A 450 -49.97 11.80 5.89
C ASN A 450 -49.54 12.28 7.29
N VAL A 451 -49.26 13.59 7.29
CA VAL A 451 -49.35 14.65 8.30
C VAL A 451 -50.31 14.40 9.47
N ALA A 452 -49.77 14.53 10.69
CA ALA A 452 -50.39 15.23 11.81
C ALA A 452 -49.28 15.87 12.67
N GLU A 453 -49.46 17.15 13.01
CA GLU A 453 -48.55 17.95 13.82
C GLU A 453 -48.56 17.49 15.30
N SER A 454 -47.38 17.31 15.89
CA SER A 454 -47.13 17.65 17.28
C SER A 454 -45.64 17.90 17.51
N SER A 455 -45.35 19.09 18.02
CA SER A 455 -44.07 19.59 18.49
C SER A 455 -43.50 18.80 19.68
N ALA A 456 -42.20 18.49 19.63
CA ALA A 456 -41.20 18.52 20.72
C ALA A 456 -40.14 17.41 20.52
N ASP A 457 -38.87 17.85 20.50
CA ASP A 457 -37.63 17.14 20.82
C ASP A 457 -37.32 15.80 20.11
N GLU A 458 -36.52 15.88 19.04
CA GLU A 458 -35.71 14.76 18.56
C GLU A 458 -34.57 14.51 19.57
N ASP A 459 -34.88 13.79 20.65
CA ASP A 459 -33.89 13.29 21.60
C ASP A 459 -33.06 12.17 20.96
N ASN A 460 -31.79 12.47 20.68
CA ASN A 460 -30.74 11.47 20.59
C ASN A 460 -30.73 10.68 21.91
N ALA A 461 -31.22 9.45 21.92
CA ALA A 461 -31.32 8.64 23.13
C ALA A 461 -29.94 8.23 23.69
N THR A 462 -29.27 9.14 24.39
CA THR A 462 -28.23 8.84 25.37
C THR A 462 -28.89 8.20 26.58
N THR A 463 -28.60 6.93 26.84
CA THR A 463 -29.02 6.31 28.10
C THR A 463 -28.18 6.91 29.22
N VAL A 464 -28.77 7.84 29.97
CA VAL A 464 -28.16 8.42 31.18
C VAL A 464 -28.03 7.29 32.21
N LEU A 465 -26.79 6.86 32.48
CA LEU A 465 -26.49 5.78 33.42
C LEU A 465 -26.36 6.33 34.85
N PHE A 466 -25.91 7.56 34.97
CA PHE A 466 -25.75 8.31 36.22
C PHE A 466 -26.43 9.66 36.08
N SER A 467 -27.30 10.01 37.03
CA SER A 467 -27.93 11.33 37.12
C SER A 467 -27.58 11.97 38.47
N GLU A 468 -27.22 13.25 38.44
CA GLU A 468 -26.97 14.08 39.63
C GLU A 468 -25.93 13.51 40.62
N VAL A 469 -24.83 12.94 40.12
CA VAL A 469 -23.77 12.39 40.97
C VAL A 469 -22.97 13.52 41.63
N ASN A 470 -22.88 13.47 42.95
CA ASN A 470 -22.03 14.34 43.77
C ASN A 470 -20.97 13.49 44.48
N LEU A 471 -19.69 13.74 44.20
CA LEU A 471 -18.58 12.98 44.78
C LEU A 471 -17.40 13.91 45.06
N THR A 472 -16.87 13.91 46.28
CA THR A 472 -15.68 14.67 46.66
C THR A 472 -14.68 13.77 47.38
N ILE A 473 -13.44 13.71 46.90
CA ILE A 473 -12.37 12.89 47.49
C ILE A 473 -11.21 13.80 47.89
N GLN A 474 -10.74 13.66 49.12
CA GLN A 474 -9.61 14.42 49.66
C GLN A 474 -8.29 13.65 49.58
N GLN A 475 -7.18 14.40 49.59
CA GLN A 475 -5.85 13.82 49.56
C GLN A 475 -5.61 12.90 50.77
N GLY A 476 -5.18 11.66 50.50
CA GLY A 476 -4.89 10.65 51.54
C GLY A 476 -6.08 9.79 51.95
N GLN A 477 -7.26 9.97 51.35
CA GLN A 477 -8.41 9.10 51.56
C GLN A 477 -8.34 7.84 50.68
N PHE A 478 -8.62 6.68 51.28
CA PHE A 478 -8.83 5.42 50.57
C PHE A 478 -10.33 5.21 50.37
N VAL A 479 -10.80 5.34 49.13
CA VAL A 479 -12.23 5.25 48.77
C VAL A 479 -12.52 3.89 48.14
N VAL A 480 -13.54 3.20 48.65
CA VAL A 480 -13.98 1.89 48.15
C VAL A 480 -15.30 2.05 47.41
N LEU A 481 -15.31 1.72 46.12
CA LEU A 481 -16.52 1.68 45.30
C LEU A 481 -17.11 0.26 45.32
N HIS A 482 -18.31 0.09 45.89
CA HIS A 482 -18.99 -1.20 45.98
C HIS A 482 -20.38 -1.18 45.33
N GLY A 483 -20.89 -2.34 44.94
CA GLY A 483 -22.22 -2.48 44.32
C GLY A 483 -22.38 -3.80 43.57
N ALA A 484 -23.63 -4.16 43.25
CA ALA A 484 -23.94 -5.38 42.50
C ALA A 484 -23.36 -5.38 41.06
N VAL A 485 -23.29 -6.55 40.42
CA VAL A 485 -22.84 -6.67 39.02
C VAL A 485 -23.78 -5.85 38.11
N GLY A 486 -23.22 -5.08 37.17
CA GLY A 486 -23.99 -4.21 36.26
C GLY A 486 -24.36 -2.82 36.79
N GLN A 487 -24.10 -2.50 38.05
CA GLN A 487 -24.42 -1.18 38.67
C GLN A 487 -23.51 -0.01 38.22
N GLY A 488 -22.86 -0.10 37.05
CA GLY A 488 -22.07 1.01 36.50
C GLY A 488 -20.72 1.29 37.17
N LYS A 489 -20.24 0.48 38.12
CA LYS A 489 -18.94 0.70 38.81
C LYS A 489 -17.78 1.03 37.84
N SER A 490 -17.61 0.22 36.79
CA SER A 490 -16.58 0.46 35.77
C SER A 490 -16.87 1.70 34.91
N SER A 491 -18.14 2.00 34.66
CA SER A 491 -18.56 3.20 33.92
C SER A 491 -18.25 4.47 34.70
N LEU A 492 -18.39 4.47 36.03
CA LEU A 492 -18.01 5.62 36.87
C LEU A 492 -16.49 5.84 36.81
N CYS A 493 -15.69 4.78 36.88
CA CYS A 493 -14.24 4.90 36.69
C CYS A 493 -13.89 5.43 35.30
N ALA A 494 -14.63 5.03 34.25
CA ALA A 494 -14.41 5.51 32.90
C ALA A 494 -14.84 6.97 32.71
N ALA A 495 -15.82 7.47 33.46
CA ALA A 495 -16.20 8.89 33.44
C ALA A 495 -15.16 9.80 34.11
N LEU A 496 -14.30 9.25 34.97
CA LEU A 496 -13.23 9.98 35.65
C LEU A 496 -11.93 10.05 34.84
N LEU A 497 -11.82 9.26 33.76
CA LEU A 497 -10.65 9.13 32.89
C LEU A 497 -10.92 9.79 31.55
#